data_AF-A0A1H8J4K0-F1
#
_entry.id   AF-A0A1H8J4K0-F1
#
_cell.length_a   1.000
_cell.length_b   1.000
_cell.length_c   1.000
_cell.angle_alpha   90.00
_cell.angle_beta   90.00
_cell.angle_gamma   90.00
#
_symmetry.space_group_name_H-M   'P 1'
#
loop_
_entity.id
_entity.type
_entity.pdbx_description
1 polymer ?
#
loop_
_entity_poly.entity_id
_entity_poly.type
_entity_poly.pdbx_seq_one_letter_code
_entity_poly.pdbx_strand_id
1 'polypeptide(L)'
;MQVDIAIIGAGAAGMFCAAEAARRGKSVLIIEAGAAPGEKIRISGGGRCNFTNLGIAADRFVSQNPRFALSALKRFTQWDFIARLDAAGIAWHEKTLGQLFCDDSAKDIVAMLVKDCEDSGATIWLRTQISDVTKGANGFDLATSRGAVRAKKLVVACGGKSIPKMGASSFGYKIAEQFGLALVETRPGLVPLTFAEQELEPLKPLAGVAVTGAVRCGKTQFDEALLFTHRGLSGPAVLQISSYWREGQAISVNLAGGVDTAAHLRDVRGQAGRIALRTALGHILPERLARHIEGISGITGNLADQSNASLDRVAGLVQDWQMRPVGTEGYRTAEVTLGGVDTDALDARTMEAKAVPGLYFIGEVVDVTGWLGGYNFQWAWSSGWAAGQAV
;
A
#
# COMPACT_ATOMS: atom_id res chain seq x y z
N MET A 1 -11.03 33.83 7.01
CA MET A 1 -11.90 32.90 7.77
C MET A 1 -11.20 32.52 9.07
N GLN A 2 -11.93 32.31 10.17
CA GLN A 2 -11.39 31.76 11.41
C GLN A 2 -12.09 30.44 11.74
N VAL A 3 -11.33 29.42 12.12
CA VAL A 3 -11.81 28.09 12.51
C VAL A 3 -11.02 27.58 13.70
N ASP A 4 -11.54 26.57 14.40
CA ASP A 4 -10.76 25.87 15.40
C ASP A 4 -9.69 25.00 14.71
N ILE A 5 -10.05 24.34 13.62
CA ILE A 5 -9.21 23.34 12.97
C ILE A 5 -9.21 23.54 11.45
N ALA A 6 -8.01 23.66 10.87
CA ALA A 6 -7.80 23.53 9.43
C ALA A 6 -7.18 22.16 9.13
N ILE A 7 -7.66 21.50 8.08
CA ILE A 7 -7.18 20.20 7.61
C ILE A 7 -6.75 20.35 6.16
N ILE A 8 -5.52 19.94 5.84
CA ILE A 8 -4.96 20.00 4.49
C ILE A 8 -5.12 18.62 3.84
N GLY A 9 -6.00 18.52 2.84
CA GLY A 9 -6.28 17.30 2.07
C GLY A 9 -7.64 16.68 2.40
N ALA A 10 -8.49 16.55 1.39
CA ALA A 10 -9.80 15.87 1.49
C ALA A 10 -9.69 14.40 1.06
N GLY A 11 -8.68 13.70 1.57
CA GLY A 11 -8.51 12.26 1.41
C GLY A 11 -9.18 11.46 2.51
N ALA A 12 -8.87 10.16 2.57
CA ALA A 12 -9.36 9.22 3.59
C ALA A 12 -9.20 9.73 5.02
N ALA A 13 -7.95 9.98 5.44
CA ALA A 13 -7.65 10.41 6.81
C ALA A 13 -8.23 11.81 7.12
N GLY A 14 -8.17 12.73 6.15
CA GLY A 14 -8.59 14.11 6.31
C GLY A 14 -10.11 14.25 6.52
N MET A 15 -10.92 13.63 5.66
CA MET A 15 -12.37 13.63 5.81
C MET A 15 -12.81 12.91 7.08
N PHE A 16 -12.17 11.79 7.40
CA PHE A 16 -12.48 11.05 8.62
C PHE A 16 -12.17 11.90 9.87
N CYS A 17 -11.00 12.52 9.94
CA CYS A 17 -10.63 13.44 11.03
C CYS A 17 -11.60 14.62 11.15
N ALA A 18 -12.02 15.19 10.02
CA ALA A 18 -12.91 16.34 10.00
C ALA A 18 -14.27 16.03 10.62
N ALA A 19 -14.89 14.93 10.19
CA ALA A 19 -16.18 14.50 10.70
C ALA A 19 -16.12 14.20 12.20
N GLU A 20 -15.09 13.51 12.66
CA GLU A 20 -14.91 13.20 14.09
C GLU A 20 -14.72 14.46 14.95
N ALA A 21 -13.92 15.43 14.47
CA ALA A 21 -13.71 16.68 15.18
C ALA A 21 -14.97 17.56 15.20
N ALA A 22 -15.68 17.64 14.08
CA ALA A 22 -16.89 18.45 13.96
C ALA A 22 -18.05 17.89 14.80
N ARG A 23 -18.20 16.56 14.89
CA ARG A 23 -19.11 15.88 15.83
C ARG A 23 -18.86 16.25 17.30
N ARG A 24 -17.64 16.67 17.64
CA ARG A 24 -17.25 17.17 18.98
C ARG A 24 -17.47 18.68 19.15
N GLY A 25 -18.20 19.32 18.23
CA GLY A 25 -18.57 20.73 18.26
C GLY A 25 -17.47 21.69 17.83
N LYS A 26 -16.45 21.20 17.10
CA LYS A 26 -15.37 22.05 16.57
C LYS A 26 -15.75 22.65 15.23
N SER A 27 -15.36 23.90 14.98
CA SER A 27 -15.42 24.46 13.63
C SER A 27 -14.24 23.94 12.80
N VAL A 28 -14.54 23.19 11.74
CA VAL A 28 -13.53 22.49 10.92
C VAL A 28 -13.62 22.93 9.47
N LEU A 29 -12.46 23.23 8.87
CA LEU A 29 -12.31 23.48 7.44
C LEU A 29 -11.30 22.51 6.83
N ILE A 30 -11.74 21.71 5.86
CA ILE A 30 -10.85 20.94 4.98
C ILE A 30 -10.52 21.79 3.75
N ILE A 31 -9.25 21.83 3.35
CA ILE A 31 -8.77 22.51 2.16
C ILE A 31 -8.14 21.48 1.22
N GLU A 32 -8.67 21.39 0.01
CA GLU A 32 -8.26 20.46 -1.03
C GLU A 32 -7.92 21.22 -2.32
N ALA A 33 -6.75 20.90 -2.87
CA ALA A 33 -6.24 21.47 -4.12
C ALA A 33 -7.02 20.94 -5.33
N GLY A 34 -7.46 19.69 -5.28
CA GLY A 34 -8.20 18.98 -6.31
C GLY A 34 -9.64 19.45 -6.53
N ALA A 35 -10.20 19.01 -7.65
CA ALA A 35 -11.57 19.32 -8.05
C ALA A 35 -12.64 18.51 -7.32
N ALA A 36 -12.26 17.38 -6.73
CA ALA A 36 -13.14 16.45 -6.04
C ALA A 36 -12.39 15.85 -4.84
N PRO A 37 -13.09 15.51 -3.74
CA PRO A 37 -12.50 14.82 -2.61
C PRO A 37 -12.26 13.34 -2.93
N GLY A 38 -11.37 12.69 -2.18
CA GLY A 38 -11.26 11.23 -2.18
C GLY A 38 -10.82 10.58 -3.50
N GLU A 39 -10.09 11.28 -4.38
CA GLU A 39 -9.70 10.72 -5.69
C GLU A 39 -8.93 9.38 -5.58
N LYS A 40 -8.04 9.24 -4.59
CA LYS A 40 -7.36 7.96 -4.30
C LYS A 40 -8.33 6.86 -3.85
N ILE A 41 -9.34 7.19 -3.04
CA ILE A 41 -10.40 6.23 -2.66
C ILE A 41 -11.12 5.76 -3.92
N ARG A 42 -11.56 6.71 -4.76
CA ARG A 42 -12.35 6.45 -5.98
C ARG A 42 -11.70 5.45 -6.95
N ILE A 43 -10.37 5.45 -7.06
CA ILE A 43 -9.64 4.54 -7.97
C ILE A 43 -9.12 3.27 -7.28
N SER A 44 -9.17 3.20 -5.96
CA SER A 44 -8.61 2.09 -5.19
C SER A 44 -9.39 0.79 -5.38
N GLY A 45 -8.70 -0.35 -5.22
CA GLY A 45 -9.33 -1.67 -5.34
C GLY A 45 -10.01 -1.91 -6.68
N GLY A 46 -9.47 -1.36 -7.77
CA GLY A 46 -10.11 -1.42 -9.10
C GLY A 46 -11.42 -0.64 -9.20
N GLY A 47 -11.60 0.40 -8.37
CA GLY A 47 -12.83 1.18 -8.31
C GLY A 47 -13.89 0.66 -7.33
N ARG A 48 -13.58 -0.39 -6.55
CA ARG A 48 -14.45 -0.96 -5.51
C ARG A 48 -14.00 -0.66 -4.07
N CYS A 49 -12.85 -0.02 -3.90
CA CYS A 49 -12.25 0.30 -2.60
C CYS A 49 -12.03 -0.92 -1.69
N ASN A 50 -10.78 -1.38 -1.59
CA ASN A 50 -10.39 -2.33 -0.55
C ASN A 50 -10.25 -1.57 0.78
N PHE A 51 -11.37 -1.36 1.49
CA PHE A 51 -11.47 -0.30 2.50
C PHE A 51 -10.88 -0.67 3.87
N THR A 52 -10.72 -1.96 4.18
CA THR A 52 -10.03 -2.46 5.37
C THR A 52 -9.66 -3.93 5.21
N ASN A 53 -9.07 -4.55 6.23
CA ASN A 53 -8.78 -5.98 6.28
C ASN A 53 -9.26 -6.59 7.59
N LEU A 54 -9.72 -7.85 7.59
CA LEU A 54 -10.10 -8.56 8.81
C LEU A 54 -8.91 -8.80 9.76
N GLY A 55 -7.70 -8.94 9.23
CA GLY A 55 -6.50 -9.25 9.99
C GLY A 55 -5.65 -8.04 10.40
N ILE A 56 -6.24 -6.94 10.88
CA ILE A 56 -5.42 -5.79 11.31
C ILE A 56 -4.50 -6.18 12.48
N ALA A 57 -3.19 -6.06 12.26
CA ALA A 57 -2.16 -6.31 13.26
C ALA A 57 -0.95 -5.40 13.02
N ALA A 58 -0.23 -5.05 14.08
CA ALA A 58 0.85 -4.05 14.04
C ALA A 58 2.03 -4.45 13.14
N ASP A 59 2.32 -5.75 13.03
CA ASP A 59 3.38 -6.32 12.19
C ASP A 59 3.07 -6.24 10.68
N ARG A 60 1.85 -5.81 10.31
CA ARG A 60 1.41 -5.57 8.93
C ARG A 60 1.57 -4.13 8.48
N PHE A 61 2.26 -3.32 9.30
CA PHE A 61 2.60 -1.94 9.01
C PHE A 61 4.12 -1.74 9.13
N VAL A 62 4.73 -1.24 8.06
CA VAL A 62 6.15 -0.92 7.98
C VAL A 62 6.36 0.51 8.48
N SER A 63 7.28 0.68 9.42
CA SER A 63 7.67 1.95 10.04
C SER A 63 9.05 1.80 10.68
N GLN A 64 9.81 2.89 10.83
CA GLN A 64 11.01 2.93 11.69
C GLN A 64 10.65 2.72 13.17
N ASN A 65 9.43 3.04 13.57
CA ASN A 65 8.88 2.75 14.89
C ASN A 65 7.74 1.71 14.78
N PRO A 66 8.04 0.40 14.91
CA PRO A 66 7.07 -0.67 14.69
C PRO A 66 5.85 -0.65 15.62
N ARG A 67 5.88 0.14 16.70
CA ARG A 67 4.80 0.20 17.70
C ARG A 67 3.95 1.46 17.58
N PHE A 68 4.33 2.42 16.73
CA PHE A 68 3.65 3.71 16.64
C PHE A 68 2.15 3.57 16.33
N ALA A 69 1.80 2.76 15.32
CA ALA A 69 0.41 2.60 14.88
C ALA A 69 -0.50 1.89 15.91
N LEU A 70 0.08 1.17 16.88
CA LEU A 70 -0.66 0.27 17.78
C LEU A 70 -1.78 0.99 18.56
N SER A 71 -1.50 2.19 19.04
CA SER A 71 -2.47 2.97 19.85
C SER A 71 -3.68 3.42 19.01
N ALA A 72 -3.46 3.87 17.78
CA ALA A 72 -4.54 4.28 16.89
C ALA A 72 -5.37 3.08 16.43
N LEU A 73 -4.71 2.02 15.94
CA LEU A 73 -5.36 0.80 15.44
C LEU A 73 -6.20 0.07 16.49
N LYS A 74 -5.85 0.20 17.79
CA LYS A 74 -6.62 -0.40 18.89
C LYS A 74 -7.83 0.41 19.32
N ARG A 75 -7.83 1.73 19.10
CA ARG A 75 -8.92 2.62 19.53
C ARG A 75 -9.96 2.86 18.44
N PHE A 76 -9.55 2.73 17.18
CA PHE A 76 -10.44 2.68 16.04
C PHE A 76 -10.03 1.50 15.16
N THR A 77 -10.80 0.43 15.27
CA THR A 77 -10.52 -0.86 14.66
C THR A 77 -11.17 -0.98 13.28
N GLN A 78 -10.88 -2.07 12.56
CA GLN A 78 -11.59 -2.42 11.34
C GLN A 78 -13.07 -2.62 11.56
N TRP A 79 -13.45 -3.16 12.73
CA TRP A 79 -14.85 -3.44 13.07
C TRP A 79 -15.64 -2.15 13.25
N ASP A 80 -15.02 -1.10 13.78
CA ASP A 80 -15.64 0.21 13.90
C ASP A 80 -15.91 0.85 12.54
N PHE A 81 -15.03 0.63 11.56
CA PHE A 81 -15.25 1.10 10.19
C PHE A 81 -16.30 0.26 9.45
N ILE A 82 -16.28 -1.06 9.60
CA ILE A 82 -17.29 -1.96 9.05
C ILE A 82 -18.69 -1.55 9.55
N ALA A 83 -18.83 -1.32 10.86
CA ALA A 83 -20.10 -0.86 11.44
C ALA A 83 -20.60 0.48 10.86
N ARG A 84 -19.70 1.36 10.41
CA ARG A 84 -20.08 2.60 9.72
C ARG A 84 -20.63 2.35 8.31
N LEU A 85 -20.04 1.41 7.57
CA LEU A 85 -20.54 1.02 6.26
C LEU A 85 -21.92 0.37 6.38
N ASP A 86 -22.08 -0.53 7.36
CA ASP A 86 -23.36 -1.18 7.64
C ASP A 86 -24.44 -0.14 8.00
N ALA A 87 -24.11 0.84 8.85
CA ALA A 87 -25.01 1.93 9.20
C ALA A 87 -25.36 2.85 8.02
N ALA A 88 -24.43 3.01 7.07
CA ALA A 88 -24.65 3.75 5.83
C ALA A 88 -25.39 2.94 4.75
N GLY A 89 -25.66 1.65 4.99
CA GLY A 89 -26.30 0.76 4.02
C GLY A 89 -25.41 0.41 2.82
N ILE A 90 -24.09 0.46 2.97
CA ILE A 90 -23.14 0.12 1.90
C ILE A 90 -22.81 -1.37 1.98
N ALA A 91 -23.23 -2.12 0.95
CA ALA A 91 -22.95 -3.55 0.85
C ALA A 91 -21.47 -3.81 0.56
N TRP A 92 -20.93 -4.87 1.17
CA TRP A 92 -19.53 -5.26 1.05
C TRP A 92 -19.36 -6.78 1.18
N HIS A 93 -18.25 -7.29 0.64
CA HIS A 93 -17.85 -8.69 0.75
C HIS A 93 -16.36 -8.83 1.07
N GLU A 94 -16.01 -9.97 1.66
CA GLU A 94 -14.62 -10.43 1.73
C GLU A 94 -14.20 -11.04 0.40
N LYS A 95 -12.99 -10.70 -0.06
CA LYS A 95 -12.33 -11.39 -1.18
C LYS A 95 -11.40 -12.49 -0.65
N THR A 96 -10.10 -12.29 -0.73
CA THR A 96 -9.09 -13.24 -0.25
C THR A 96 -8.31 -12.58 0.88
N LEU A 97 -7.75 -13.38 1.80
CA LEU A 97 -6.85 -12.91 2.85
C LEU A 97 -7.44 -11.75 3.70
N GLY A 98 -8.75 -11.82 4.00
CA GLY A 98 -9.45 -10.82 4.82
C GLY A 98 -9.69 -9.47 4.14
N GLN A 99 -9.42 -9.31 2.85
CA GLN A 99 -9.60 -8.04 2.14
C GLN A 99 -11.09 -7.73 1.96
N LEU A 100 -11.55 -6.55 2.41
CA LEU A 100 -12.95 -6.16 2.32
C LEU A 100 -13.16 -5.09 1.24
N PHE A 101 -14.11 -5.33 0.34
CA PHE A 101 -14.43 -4.46 -0.80
C PHE A 101 -15.90 -4.06 -0.80
N CYS A 102 -16.21 -2.86 -1.28
CA CYS A 102 -17.59 -2.52 -1.62
C CYS A 102 -18.06 -3.39 -2.80
N ASP A 103 -19.35 -3.74 -2.80
CA ASP A 103 -19.95 -4.52 -3.88
C ASP A 103 -20.03 -3.71 -5.18
N ASP A 104 -20.49 -2.47 -5.06
CA ASP A 104 -20.79 -1.59 -6.20
C ASP A 104 -19.62 -0.66 -6.54
N SER A 105 -19.33 0.33 -5.68
CA SER A 105 -18.33 1.34 -6.01
C SER A 105 -17.59 1.94 -4.82
N ALA A 106 -16.30 2.24 -5.04
CA ALA A 106 -15.52 3.12 -4.17
C ALA A 106 -16.14 4.51 -3.99
N LYS A 107 -17.00 4.95 -4.92
CA LYS A 107 -17.72 6.21 -4.81
C LYS A 107 -18.67 6.24 -3.62
N ASP A 108 -19.16 5.08 -3.17
CA ASP A 108 -20.08 5.00 -2.03
C ASP A 108 -19.36 5.39 -0.74
N ILE A 109 -18.09 4.97 -0.58
CA ILE A 109 -17.23 5.41 0.53
C ILE A 109 -16.98 6.92 0.47
N VAL A 110 -16.68 7.48 -0.71
CA VAL A 110 -16.47 8.93 -0.85
C VAL A 110 -17.75 9.70 -0.50
N ALA A 111 -18.91 9.25 -1.00
CA ALA A 111 -20.20 9.86 -0.72
C ALA A 111 -20.54 9.81 0.77
N MET A 112 -20.32 8.67 1.42
CA MET A 112 -20.47 8.50 2.86
C MET A 112 -19.59 9.49 3.64
N LEU A 113 -18.31 9.61 3.28
CA LEU A 113 -17.38 10.51 3.98
C LEU A 113 -17.72 12.00 3.78
N VAL A 114 -18.16 12.39 2.59
CA VAL A 114 -18.63 13.75 2.31
C VAL A 114 -19.88 14.04 3.12
N LYS A 115 -20.85 13.12 3.12
CA LYS A 115 -22.07 13.23 3.93
C LYS A 115 -21.76 13.32 5.43
N ASP A 116 -20.82 12.51 5.93
CA ASP A 116 -20.34 12.57 7.31
C ASP A 116 -19.77 13.95 7.68
N CYS A 117 -19.03 14.58 6.75
CA CYS A 117 -18.54 15.94 6.94
C CYS A 117 -19.70 16.96 6.95
N GLU A 118 -20.64 16.86 6.03
CA GLU A 118 -21.79 17.77 5.94
C GLU A 118 -22.69 17.67 7.18
N ASP A 119 -23.07 16.45 7.58
CA ASP A 119 -23.96 16.20 8.73
C ASP A 119 -23.32 16.63 10.06
N SER A 120 -21.98 16.56 10.15
CA SER A 120 -21.24 17.00 11.34
C SER A 120 -20.94 18.50 11.37
N GLY A 121 -21.16 19.23 10.27
CA GLY A 121 -20.89 20.66 10.13
C GLY A 121 -19.45 21.00 9.70
N ALA A 122 -18.65 20.02 9.27
CA ALA A 122 -17.34 20.28 8.67
C ALA A 122 -17.50 20.88 7.26
N THR A 123 -16.70 21.91 6.95
CA THR A 123 -16.71 22.55 5.63
C THR A 123 -15.58 22.03 4.75
N ILE A 124 -15.86 21.78 3.46
CA ILE A 124 -14.84 21.37 2.47
C ILE A 124 -14.66 22.46 1.41
N TRP A 125 -13.43 22.95 1.26
CA TRP A 125 -13.01 23.82 0.18
C TRP A 125 -12.21 23.04 -0.86
N LEU A 126 -12.85 22.77 -1.99
CA LEU A 126 -12.18 22.19 -3.17
C LEU A 126 -11.51 23.28 -4.01
N ARG A 127 -10.66 22.88 -4.96
CA ARG A 127 -9.95 23.77 -5.91
C ARG A 127 -9.23 24.93 -5.22
N THR A 128 -8.70 24.69 -4.03
CA THR A 128 -8.12 25.72 -3.19
C THR A 128 -6.65 25.42 -2.94
N GLN A 129 -5.78 26.24 -3.50
CA GLN A 129 -4.34 26.10 -3.34
C GLN A 129 -3.90 26.79 -2.05
N ILE A 130 -2.96 26.18 -1.34
CA ILE A 130 -2.31 26.75 -0.16
C ILE A 130 -0.91 27.17 -0.59
N SER A 131 -0.61 28.47 -0.49
CA SER A 131 0.69 29.01 -0.89
C SER A 131 1.66 29.14 0.27
N ASP A 132 1.14 29.33 1.49
CA ASP A 132 1.97 29.52 2.68
C ASP A 132 1.23 29.04 3.94
N VAL A 133 2.00 28.55 4.90
CA VAL A 133 1.53 28.10 6.22
C VAL A 133 2.50 28.65 7.25
N THR A 134 2.04 29.49 8.16
CA THR A 134 2.87 30.04 9.23
C THR A 134 2.27 29.75 10.60
N LYS A 135 3.11 29.64 11.62
CA LYS A 135 2.68 29.50 13.01
C LYS A 135 2.73 30.87 13.70
N GLY A 136 1.58 31.37 14.11
CA GLY A 136 1.42 32.59 14.89
C GLY A 136 1.31 32.30 16.39
N ALA A 137 1.08 33.35 17.18
CA ALA A 137 0.95 33.23 18.64
C ALA A 137 -0.25 32.37 19.09
N ASN A 138 -1.34 32.37 18.30
CA ASN A 138 -2.62 31.74 18.65
C ASN A 138 -3.03 30.62 17.67
N GLY A 139 -2.07 30.00 16.97
CA GLY A 139 -2.33 28.91 16.03
C GLY A 139 -1.59 29.07 14.71
N PHE A 140 -2.27 28.82 13.60
CA PHE A 140 -1.73 28.78 12.25
C PHE A 140 -2.46 29.74 11.33
N ASP A 141 -1.70 30.45 10.50
CA ASP A 141 -2.19 31.29 9.42
C ASP A 141 -1.87 30.60 8.09
N LEU A 142 -2.90 30.35 7.27
CA LEU A 142 -2.79 29.73 5.96
C LEU A 142 -3.18 30.74 4.88
N ALA A 143 -2.25 31.00 3.95
CA ALA A 143 -2.54 31.77 2.76
C ALA A 143 -3.11 30.83 1.68
N THR A 144 -4.34 31.11 1.22
CA THR A 144 -5.01 30.27 0.22
C THR A 144 -5.48 31.10 -0.97
N SER A 145 -5.73 30.44 -2.10
CA SER A 145 -6.34 31.06 -3.28
C SER A 145 -7.77 31.58 -3.06
N ARG A 146 -8.42 31.21 -1.95
CA ARG A 146 -9.74 31.73 -1.52
C ARG A 146 -9.66 32.75 -0.38
N GLY A 147 -8.45 33.23 -0.07
CA GLY A 147 -8.17 34.15 1.03
C GLY A 147 -7.57 33.47 2.27
N ALA A 148 -7.22 34.28 3.27
CA ALA A 148 -6.53 33.80 4.46
C ALA A 148 -7.46 33.01 5.41
N VAL A 149 -6.92 31.93 5.97
CA VAL A 149 -7.56 31.10 7.01
C VAL A 149 -6.70 31.14 8.26
N ARG A 150 -7.31 31.40 9.42
CA ARG A 150 -6.67 31.22 10.72
C ARG A 150 -7.28 30.03 11.43
N ALA A 151 -6.43 29.15 11.96
CA ALA A 151 -6.86 27.97 12.68
C ALA A 151 -6.09 27.84 13.99
N LYS A 152 -6.75 27.42 15.08
CA LYS A 152 -6.04 27.14 16.35
C LYS A 152 -5.14 25.91 16.21
N LYS A 153 -5.59 24.92 15.44
CA LYS A 153 -4.87 23.68 15.13
C LYS A 153 -4.84 23.42 13.62
N LEU A 154 -3.77 22.76 13.18
CA LEU A 154 -3.54 22.38 11.80
C LEU A 154 -3.31 20.87 11.71
N VAL A 155 -4.07 20.20 10.85
CA VAL A 155 -3.89 18.79 10.52
C VAL A 155 -3.42 18.64 9.08
N VAL A 156 -2.30 17.97 8.89
CA VAL A 156 -1.74 17.65 7.57
C VAL A 156 -2.15 16.23 7.19
N ALA A 157 -2.99 16.12 6.16
CA ALA A 157 -3.60 14.88 5.68
C ALA A 157 -3.50 14.72 4.15
N CYS A 158 -2.46 15.30 3.53
CA CYS A 158 -2.31 15.39 2.07
C CYS A 158 -1.78 14.12 1.39
N GLY A 159 -1.61 13.03 2.14
CA GLY A 159 -1.13 11.74 1.63
C GLY A 159 0.33 11.75 1.19
N GLY A 160 0.71 10.71 0.43
CA GLY A 160 2.07 10.51 -0.07
C GLY A 160 2.34 11.01 -1.49
N LYS A 161 3.41 10.50 -2.12
CA LYS A 161 3.88 10.86 -3.48
C LYS A 161 3.31 9.95 -4.58
N SER A 162 2.66 8.84 -4.22
CA SER A 162 2.14 7.87 -5.20
C SER A 162 0.99 8.43 -6.03
N ILE A 163 0.99 8.10 -7.32
CA ILE A 163 0.02 8.53 -8.33
C ILE A 163 -0.11 10.06 -8.45
N PRO A 164 0.95 10.81 -8.85
CA PRO A 164 0.94 12.28 -8.95
C PRO A 164 -0.18 12.85 -9.82
N LYS A 165 -0.62 12.12 -10.86
CA LYS A 165 -1.74 12.53 -11.72
C LYS A 165 -3.07 12.70 -10.96
N MET A 166 -3.18 12.13 -9.75
CA MET A 166 -4.35 12.22 -8.88
C MET A 166 -4.18 13.27 -7.77
N GLY A 167 -3.25 14.21 -7.92
CA GLY A 167 -3.05 15.31 -6.98
C GLY A 167 -2.10 15.02 -5.82
N ALA A 168 -1.48 13.84 -5.79
CA ALA A 168 -0.44 13.53 -4.81
C ALA A 168 0.73 14.51 -4.91
N SER A 169 1.19 15.02 -3.77
CA SER A 169 2.21 16.06 -3.70
C SER A 169 3.14 15.86 -2.51
N SER A 170 4.29 16.53 -2.52
CA SER A 170 5.23 16.55 -1.38
C SER A 170 4.89 17.61 -0.32
N PHE A 171 3.71 18.23 -0.39
CA PHE A 171 3.40 19.40 0.42
C PHE A 171 3.45 19.14 1.92
N GLY A 172 2.94 18.01 2.39
CA GLY A 172 3.00 17.66 3.82
C GLY A 172 4.42 17.46 4.34
N TYR A 173 5.31 16.91 3.50
CA TYR A 173 6.73 16.77 3.85
C TYR A 173 7.41 18.13 3.97
N LYS A 174 7.09 19.07 3.05
CA LYS A 174 7.60 20.45 3.14
C LYS A 174 7.14 21.15 4.41
N ILE A 175 5.89 20.94 4.82
CA ILE A 175 5.37 21.47 6.09
C ILE A 175 6.14 20.87 7.28
N ALA A 176 6.38 19.56 7.29
CA ALA A 176 7.16 18.91 8.34
C ALA A 176 8.58 19.48 8.42
N GLU A 177 9.30 19.58 7.31
CA GLU A 177 10.64 20.17 7.23
C GLU A 177 10.66 21.63 7.69
N GLN A 178 9.69 22.44 7.26
CA GLN A 178 9.54 23.83 7.66
C GLN A 178 9.43 24.00 9.18
N PHE A 179 8.73 23.07 9.84
CA PHE A 179 8.58 23.06 11.30
C PHE A 179 9.64 22.23 12.03
N GLY A 180 10.69 21.80 11.34
CA GLY A 180 11.85 21.11 11.92
C GLY A 180 11.60 19.65 12.31
N LEU A 181 10.57 19.00 11.75
CA LEU A 181 10.34 17.58 11.94
C LEU A 181 11.20 16.77 10.97
N ALA A 182 11.80 15.68 11.46
CA ALA A 182 12.56 14.76 10.64
C ALA A 182 11.64 13.99 9.66
N LEU A 183 12.21 13.61 8.53
CA LEU A 183 11.58 12.73 7.55
C LEU A 183 12.36 11.43 7.43
N VAL A 184 11.64 10.31 7.46
CA VAL A 184 12.15 9.02 7.00
C VAL A 184 12.14 9.02 5.48
N GLU A 185 13.23 8.54 4.88
CA GLU A 185 13.43 8.49 3.43
C GLU A 185 12.19 7.94 2.71
N THR A 186 11.57 8.77 1.86
CA THR A 186 10.39 8.34 1.12
C THR A 186 10.75 7.53 -0.11
N ARG A 187 10.10 6.38 -0.32
CA ARG A 187 10.28 5.58 -1.55
C ARG A 187 8.98 4.94 -2.04
N PRO A 188 8.90 4.56 -3.33
CA PRO A 188 7.75 3.84 -3.88
C PRO A 188 7.51 2.51 -3.15
N GLY A 189 6.26 2.26 -2.75
CA GLY A 189 5.82 1.03 -2.08
C GLY A 189 4.65 0.38 -2.77
N LEU A 190 4.48 -0.93 -2.54
CA LEU A 190 3.48 -1.73 -3.25
C LEU A 190 3.56 -1.48 -4.76
N VAL A 191 4.74 -1.75 -5.33
CA VAL A 191 5.13 -1.33 -6.67
C VAL A 191 5.77 -2.49 -7.43
N PRO A 192 5.51 -2.63 -8.75
CA PRO A 192 6.19 -3.65 -9.55
C PRO A 192 7.72 -3.43 -9.56
N LEU A 193 8.44 -4.54 -9.64
CA LEU A 193 9.90 -4.59 -9.68
C LEU A 193 10.37 -4.73 -11.12
N THR A 194 11.43 -4.01 -11.49
CA THR A 194 11.97 -3.99 -12.85
C THR A 194 13.30 -4.72 -12.95
N PHE A 195 13.58 -5.31 -14.11
CA PHE A 195 14.86 -5.97 -14.41
C PHE A 195 15.67 -5.16 -15.43
N ALA A 196 16.99 -5.35 -15.43
CA ALA A 196 17.82 -4.89 -16.53
C ALA A 196 17.58 -5.75 -17.78
N GLU A 197 17.94 -5.20 -18.94
CA GLU A 197 17.61 -5.82 -20.25
C GLU A 197 18.12 -7.26 -20.37
N GLN A 198 19.30 -7.55 -19.82
CA GLN A 198 19.94 -8.87 -19.90
C GLN A 198 19.15 -9.93 -19.13
N GLU A 199 18.65 -9.60 -17.95
CA GLU A 199 17.79 -10.46 -17.13
C GLU A 199 16.35 -10.51 -17.66
N LEU A 200 15.88 -9.43 -18.29
CA LEU A 200 14.53 -9.32 -18.82
C LEU A 200 14.35 -10.10 -20.13
N GLU A 201 15.36 -10.12 -21.01
CA GLU A 201 15.32 -10.78 -22.32
C GLU A 201 14.81 -12.24 -22.25
N PRO A 202 15.37 -13.12 -21.40
CA PRO A 202 14.88 -14.50 -21.29
C PRO A 202 13.46 -14.59 -20.68
N LEU A 203 12.99 -13.55 -19.98
CA LEU A 203 11.68 -13.49 -19.34
C LEU A 203 10.59 -12.85 -20.23
N LYS A 204 10.95 -12.15 -21.32
CA LYS A 204 9.98 -11.55 -22.26
C LYS A 204 8.92 -12.55 -22.74
N PRO A 205 9.26 -13.81 -23.09
CA PRO A 205 8.27 -14.83 -23.46
C PRO A 205 7.37 -15.28 -22.32
N LEU A 206 7.51 -14.76 -21.10
CA LEU A 206 6.61 -15.01 -19.96
C LEU A 206 5.65 -13.85 -19.68
N ALA A 207 5.77 -12.71 -20.36
CA ALA A 207 4.87 -11.58 -20.12
C ALA A 207 3.38 -12.00 -20.19
N GLY A 208 2.62 -11.63 -19.15
CA GLY A 208 1.22 -12.01 -18.95
C GLY A 208 1.00 -13.34 -18.24
N VAL A 209 2.03 -14.14 -17.98
CA VAL A 209 1.92 -15.37 -17.19
C VAL A 209 1.75 -15.00 -15.71
N ALA A 210 0.68 -15.51 -15.10
CA ALA A 210 0.44 -15.44 -13.67
C ALA A 210 0.58 -16.83 -13.05
N VAL A 211 1.12 -16.88 -11.84
CA VAL A 211 1.32 -18.11 -11.07
C VAL A 211 1.19 -17.81 -9.59
N THR A 212 0.54 -18.68 -8.84
CA THR A 212 0.50 -18.57 -7.38
C THR A 212 1.79 -19.14 -6.81
N GLY A 213 2.49 -18.35 -6.01
CA GLY A 213 3.78 -18.73 -5.46
C GLY A 213 4.18 -17.86 -4.27
N ALA A 214 5.42 -18.00 -3.84
CA ALA A 214 6.00 -17.18 -2.79
C ALA A 214 7.06 -16.23 -3.36
N VAL A 215 7.11 -15.00 -2.85
CA VAL A 215 8.24 -14.11 -3.09
C VAL A 215 8.84 -13.70 -1.76
N ARG A 216 10.15 -13.89 -1.62
CA ARG A 216 10.91 -13.66 -0.38
C ARG A 216 12.05 -12.67 -0.60
N CYS A 217 12.23 -11.78 0.37
CA CYS A 217 13.37 -10.87 0.47
C CYS A 217 13.88 -10.89 1.93
N GLY A 218 15.11 -11.35 2.12
CA GLY A 218 15.65 -11.58 3.47
C GLY A 218 14.78 -12.56 4.26
N LYS A 219 14.22 -12.11 5.38
CA LYS A 219 13.35 -12.91 6.26
C LYS A 219 11.86 -12.78 5.96
N THR A 220 11.48 -11.86 5.07
CA THR A 220 10.07 -11.57 4.76
C THR A 220 9.65 -12.34 3.53
N GLN A 221 8.48 -12.98 3.57
CA GLN A 221 7.91 -13.73 2.45
C GLN A 221 6.40 -13.45 2.35
N PHE A 222 5.90 -13.43 1.11
CA PHE A 222 4.48 -13.35 0.81
C PHE A 222 4.08 -14.42 -0.20
N ASP A 223 3.02 -15.16 0.12
CA ASP A 223 2.47 -16.23 -0.70
C ASP A 223 1.20 -15.74 -1.41
N GLU A 224 1.31 -15.38 -2.68
CA GLU A 224 0.18 -14.91 -3.48
C GLU A 224 0.50 -15.00 -5.00
N ALA A 225 -0.38 -14.46 -5.84
CA ALA A 225 -0.12 -14.40 -7.28
C ALA A 225 1.10 -13.51 -7.59
N LEU A 226 1.98 -14.03 -8.42
CA LEU A 226 3.05 -13.33 -9.12
C LEU A 226 2.69 -13.22 -10.60
N LEU A 227 3.02 -12.08 -11.21
CA LEU A 227 2.77 -11.78 -12.61
C LEU A 227 4.07 -11.37 -13.31
N PHE A 228 4.43 -12.05 -14.38
CA PHE A 228 5.50 -11.62 -15.27
C PHE A 228 4.98 -10.51 -16.19
N THR A 229 5.73 -9.41 -16.30
CA THR A 229 5.38 -8.25 -17.12
C THR A 229 6.44 -7.96 -18.17
N HIS A 230 6.15 -7.02 -19.08
CA HIS A 230 7.14 -6.55 -20.05
C HIS A 230 8.32 -5.79 -19.44
N ARG A 231 8.26 -5.41 -18.15
CA ARG A 231 9.31 -4.64 -17.47
C ARG A 231 9.96 -5.39 -16.30
N GLY A 232 9.36 -6.48 -15.86
CA GLY A 232 9.84 -7.28 -14.73
C GLY A 232 8.72 -8.08 -14.08
N LEU A 233 8.52 -7.89 -12.78
CA LEU A 233 7.53 -8.63 -12.00
C LEU A 233 6.51 -7.70 -11.35
N SER A 234 5.28 -8.19 -11.27
CA SER A 234 4.15 -7.58 -10.58
C SER A 234 3.31 -8.67 -9.91
N GLY A 235 2.07 -8.35 -9.55
CA GLY A 235 1.17 -9.23 -8.82
C GLY A 235 1.31 -9.04 -7.31
N PRO A 236 0.27 -9.39 -6.54
CA PRO A 236 0.21 -9.10 -5.12
C PRO A 236 1.45 -9.52 -4.31
N ALA A 237 2.04 -10.69 -4.56
CA ALA A 237 3.23 -11.14 -3.84
C ALA A 237 4.44 -10.20 -4.06
N VAL A 238 4.59 -9.68 -5.28
CA VAL A 238 5.67 -8.77 -5.65
C VAL A 238 5.40 -7.36 -5.13
N LEU A 239 4.15 -6.90 -5.18
CA LEU A 239 3.77 -5.62 -4.59
C LEU A 239 4.05 -5.63 -3.08
N GLN A 240 3.65 -6.69 -2.37
CA GLN A 240 3.95 -6.83 -0.94
C GLN A 240 5.46 -6.80 -0.66
N ILE A 241 6.24 -7.62 -1.38
CA ILE A 241 7.68 -7.72 -1.10
C ILE A 241 8.46 -6.45 -1.48
N SER A 242 7.96 -5.64 -2.41
CA SER A 242 8.62 -4.38 -2.82
C SER A 242 8.79 -3.42 -1.64
N SER A 243 7.91 -3.51 -0.64
CA SER A 243 7.98 -2.72 0.59
C SER A 243 9.13 -3.14 1.51
N TYR A 244 9.71 -4.33 1.31
CA TYR A 244 10.83 -4.86 2.09
C TYR A 244 12.14 -4.93 1.29
N TRP A 245 12.04 -4.95 -0.04
CA TRP A 245 13.17 -4.94 -0.96
C TRP A 245 13.85 -3.56 -1.04
N ARG A 246 15.16 -3.57 -1.25
CA ARG A 246 16.03 -2.41 -1.53
C ARG A 246 16.92 -2.69 -2.75
N GLU A 247 17.34 -1.62 -3.42
CA GLU A 247 18.24 -1.68 -4.56
C GLU A 247 19.50 -2.51 -4.25
N GLY A 248 19.89 -3.37 -5.20
CA GLY A 248 21.01 -4.30 -5.05
C GLY A 248 20.68 -5.62 -4.36
N GLN A 249 19.51 -5.75 -3.71
CA GLN A 249 19.08 -7.01 -3.12
C GLN A 249 18.49 -7.96 -4.16
N ALA A 250 18.70 -9.26 -3.94
CA ALA A 250 18.00 -10.31 -4.66
C ALA A 250 16.65 -10.61 -3.99
N ILE A 251 15.71 -11.12 -4.78
CA ILE A 251 14.50 -11.79 -4.31
C ILE A 251 14.58 -13.28 -4.65
N SER A 252 13.96 -14.09 -3.83
CA SER A 252 13.75 -15.52 -4.07
C SER A 252 12.29 -15.73 -4.48
N VAL A 253 12.07 -16.45 -5.58
CA VAL A 253 10.74 -16.78 -6.09
C VAL A 253 10.54 -18.30 -6.01
N ASN A 254 9.51 -18.71 -5.26
CA ASN A 254 9.03 -20.09 -5.22
C ASN A 254 7.76 -20.21 -6.06
N LEU A 255 7.86 -20.93 -7.17
CA LEU A 255 6.78 -21.14 -8.14
C LEU A 255 6.00 -22.44 -7.88
N ALA A 256 6.43 -23.26 -6.92
CA ALA A 256 5.92 -24.62 -6.75
C ALA A 256 4.57 -24.69 -6.00
N GLY A 257 4.08 -23.58 -5.44
CA GLY A 257 2.78 -23.54 -4.77
C GLY A 257 2.64 -24.54 -3.60
N GLY A 258 3.73 -24.82 -2.89
CA GLY A 258 3.77 -25.79 -1.78
C GLY A 258 4.10 -27.23 -2.19
N VAL A 259 4.29 -27.52 -3.48
CA VAL A 259 4.71 -28.84 -3.95
C VAL A 259 6.21 -29.05 -3.79
N ASP A 260 6.63 -30.22 -3.32
CA ASP A 260 8.02 -30.68 -3.44
C ASP A 260 8.29 -31.06 -4.90
N THR A 261 8.93 -30.14 -5.63
CA THR A 261 9.18 -30.32 -7.07
C THR A 261 10.10 -31.52 -7.35
N ALA A 262 11.10 -31.78 -6.51
CA ALA A 262 12.02 -32.89 -6.73
C ALA A 262 11.30 -34.24 -6.53
N ALA A 263 10.51 -34.36 -5.45
CA ALA A 263 9.70 -35.55 -5.21
C ALA A 263 8.67 -35.76 -6.33
N HIS A 264 7.98 -34.70 -6.75
CA HIS A 264 7.01 -34.74 -7.84
C HIS A 264 7.66 -35.23 -9.15
N LEU A 265 8.80 -34.66 -9.54
CA LEU A 265 9.50 -35.07 -10.77
C LEU A 265 9.99 -36.52 -10.70
N ARG A 266 10.43 -37.01 -9.54
CA ARG A 266 10.84 -38.41 -9.37
C ARG A 266 9.66 -39.37 -9.50
N ASP A 267 8.50 -39.00 -8.97
CA ASP A 267 7.27 -39.78 -9.07
C ASP A 267 6.80 -39.86 -10.54
N VAL A 268 6.71 -38.72 -11.23
CA VAL A 268 6.38 -38.68 -12.66
C VAL A 268 7.39 -39.46 -13.50
N ARG A 269 8.68 -39.44 -13.15
CA ARG A 269 9.71 -40.26 -13.82
C ARG A 269 9.42 -41.76 -13.68
N GLY A 270 8.98 -42.20 -12.51
CA GLY A 270 8.65 -43.60 -12.25
C GLY A 270 7.40 -44.08 -13.00
N GLN A 271 6.41 -43.20 -13.17
CA GLN A 271 5.14 -43.52 -13.85
C GLN A 271 5.20 -43.35 -15.37
N ALA A 272 5.86 -42.29 -15.84
CA ALA A 272 5.83 -41.84 -17.24
C ALA A 272 7.14 -41.20 -17.70
N GLY A 273 8.29 -41.82 -17.42
CA GLY A 273 9.61 -41.22 -17.69
C GLY A 273 9.94 -40.90 -19.16
N ARG A 274 9.20 -41.41 -20.14
CA ARG A 274 9.46 -41.15 -21.58
C ARG A 274 8.94 -39.80 -22.08
N ILE A 275 8.48 -38.92 -21.19
CA ILE A 275 8.02 -37.57 -21.51
C ILE A 275 9.13 -36.54 -21.34
N ALA A 276 8.96 -35.36 -21.96
CA ALA A 276 9.83 -34.21 -21.77
C ALA A 276 9.66 -33.59 -20.36
N LEU A 277 10.70 -32.91 -19.88
CA LEU A 277 10.68 -32.26 -18.56
C LEU A 277 9.57 -31.20 -18.47
N ARG A 278 9.37 -30.40 -19.52
CA ARG A 278 8.28 -29.40 -19.58
C ARG A 278 6.89 -30.01 -19.39
N THR A 279 6.67 -31.25 -19.83
CA THR A 279 5.38 -31.93 -19.67
C THR A 279 5.14 -32.29 -18.21
N ALA A 280 6.17 -32.81 -17.53
CA ALA A 280 6.10 -33.09 -16.09
C ALA A 280 5.94 -31.81 -15.26
N LEU A 281 6.71 -30.76 -15.56
CA LEU A 281 6.56 -29.46 -14.92
C LEU A 281 5.18 -28.81 -15.18
N GLY A 282 4.55 -29.11 -16.32
CA GLY A 282 3.21 -28.64 -16.66
C GLY A 282 2.10 -29.11 -15.72
N HIS A 283 2.37 -30.12 -14.88
CA HIS A 283 1.44 -30.54 -13.82
C HIS A 283 1.38 -29.55 -12.64
N ILE A 284 2.41 -28.72 -12.48
CA ILE A 284 2.55 -27.78 -11.36
C ILE A 284 2.76 -26.32 -11.79
N LEU A 285 3.20 -26.07 -13.04
CA LEU A 285 3.48 -24.75 -13.58
C LEU A 285 2.67 -24.46 -14.86
N PRO A 286 2.34 -23.20 -15.15
CA PRO A 286 1.84 -22.80 -16.46
C PRO A 286 2.77 -23.23 -17.59
N GLU A 287 2.22 -23.65 -18.72
CA GLU A 287 2.98 -24.23 -19.84
C GLU A 287 4.17 -23.38 -20.30
N ARG A 288 3.99 -22.07 -20.44
CA ARG A 288 5.07 -21.13 -20.83
C ARG A 288 6.21 -21.12 -19.81
N LEU A 289 5.87 -21.21 -18.52
CA LEU A 289 6.85 -21.24 -17.44
C LEU A 289 7.56 -22.59 -17.36
N ALA A 290 6.83 -23.70 -17.51
CA ALA A 290 7.40 -25.04 -17.60
C ALA A 290 8.43 -25.17 -18.74
N ARG A 291 8.10 -24.63 -19.93
CA ARG A 291 9.04 -24.56 -21.07
C ARG A 291 10.26 -23.70 -20.77
N HIS A 292 10.06 -22.55 -20.12
CA HIS A 292 11.16 -21.66 -19.76
C HIS A 292 12.13 -22.33 -18.78
N ILE A 293 11.61 -22.94 -17.71
CA ILE A 293 12.40 -23.67 -16.72
C ILE A 293 13.17 -24.84 -17.37
N GLU A 294 12.52 -25.60 -18.26
CA GLU A 294 13.21 -26.64 -19.04
C GLU A 294 14.39 -26.03 -19.83
N GLY A 295 14.17 -24.92 -20.54
CA GLY A 295 15.20 -24.24 -21.33
C GLY A 295 16.39 -23.76 -20.51
N ILE A 296 16.17 -23.16 -19.33
CA ILE A 296 17.27 -22.67 -18.48
C ILE A 296 17.91 -23.75 -17.59
N SER A 297 17.27 -24.92 -17.46
CA SER A 297 17.80 -26.03 -16.65
C SER A 297 19.04 -26.70 -17.25
N GLY A 298 19.25 -26.56 -18.56
CA GLY A 298 20.31 -27.23 -19.30
C GLY A 298 20.12 -28.75 -19.45
N ILE A 299 18.96 -29.29 -19.07
CA ILE A 299 18.64 -30.71 -19.21
C ILE A 299 18.24 -31.03 -20.66
N THR A 300 18.68 -32.19 -21.14
CA THR A 300 18.34 -32.74 -22.45
C THR A 300 17.79 -34.17 -22.31
N GLY A 301 17.04 -34.62 -23.31
CA GLY A 301 16.40 -35.94 -23.29
C GLY A 301 15.08 -35.95 -22.52
N ASN A 302 14.61 -37.15 -22.20
CA ASN A 302 13.37 -37.36 -21.46
C ASN A 302 13.63 -37.38 -19.96
N LEU A 303 12.55 -37.37 -19.19
CA LEU A 303 12.62 -37.40 -17.73
C LEU A 303 13.31 -38.68 -17.19
N ALA A 304 13.14 -39.82 -17.89
CA ALA A 304 13.78 -41.10 -17.59
C ALA A 304 15.31 -41.03 -17.67
N ASP A 305 15.86 -40.14 -18.49
CA ASP A 305 17.30 -39.98 -18.69
C ASP A 305 17.95 -39.15 -17.56
N GLN A 306 17.13 -38.55 -16.68
CA GLN A 306 17.60 -37.62 -15.66
C GLN A 306 17.98 -38.30 -14.35
N SER A 307 19.17 -37.98 -13.85
CA SER A 307 19.61 -38.36 -12.50
C SER A 307 18.79 -37.65 -11.42
N ASN A 308 18.77 -38.19 -10.21
CA ASN A 308 18.17 -37.50 -9.06
C ASN A 308 18.78 -36.11 -8.84
N ALA A 309 20.10 -35.99 -8.97
CA ALA A 309 20.81 -34.71 -8.85
C ALA A 309 20.37 -33.69 -9.92
N SER A 310 20.07 -34.14 -11.15
CA SER A 310 19.51 -33.28 -12.19
C SER A 310 18.13 -32.76 -11.81
N LEU A 311 17.26 -33.63 -11.27
CA LEU A 311 15.92 -33.25 -10.81
C LEU A 311 15.97 -32.30 -9.60
N ASP A 312 16.91 -32.49 -8.68
CA ASP A 312 17.14 -31.58 -7.55
C ASP A 312 17.56 -30.18 -8.01
N ARG A 313 18.40 -30.08 -9.05
CA ARG A 313 18.74 -28.77 -9.65
C ARG A 313 17.53 -28.09 -10.28
N VAL A 314 16.68 -28.83 -11.01
CA VAL A 314 15.43 -28.27 -11.57
C VAL A 314 14.50 -27.81 -10.45
N ALA A 315 14.35 -28.60 -9.39
CA ALA A 315 13.55 -28.24 -8.24
C ALA A 315 14.04 -26.93 -7.61
N GLY A 316 15.36 -26.71 -7.51
CA GLY A 316 15.94 -25.43 -7.10
C GLY A 316 15.52 -24.24 -7.97
N LEU A 317 15.45 -24.41 -9.29
CA LEU A 317 14.98 -23.37 -10.22
C LEU A 317 13.49 -23.06 -10.09
N VAL A 318 12.70 -23.99 -9.56
CA VAL A 318 11.25 -23.80 -9.34
C VAL A 318 10.97 -23.27 -7.94
N GLN A 319 11.68 -23.75 -6.92
CA GLN A 319 11.37 -23.49 -5.51
C GLN A 319 12.17 -22.34 -4.89
N ASP A 320 13.30 -21.95 -5.47
CA ASP A 320 14.16 -20.87 -4.96
C ASP A 320 14.84 -20.11 -6.12
N TRP A 321 14.05 -19.65 -7.08
CA TRP A 321 14.59 -18.90 -8.22
C TRP A 321 15.08 -17.53 -7.75
N GLN A 322 16.40 -17.38 -7.68
CA GLN A 322 17.07 -16.13 -7.33
C GLN A 322 16.99 -15.14 -8.50
N MET A 323 16.36 -13.99 -8.27
CA MET A 323 16.23 -12.91 -9.24
C MET A 323 16.76 -11.60 -8.65
N ARG A 324 17.32 -10.74 -9.48
CA ARG A 324 17.90 -9.44 -9.05
C ARG A 324 17.21 -8.29 -9.78
N PRO A 325 16.12 -7.75 -9.21
CA PRO A 325 15.56 -6.51 -9.70
C PRO A 325 16.58 -5.37 -9.65
N VAL A 326 16.53 -4.46 -10.61
CA VAL A 326 17.39 -3.28 -10.68
C VAL A 326 16.69 -2.01 -10.24
N GLY A 327 15.37 -2.06 -10.04
CA GLY A 327 14.57 -0.93 -9.63
C GLY A 327 13.10 -1.25 -9.46
N THR A 328 12.30 -0.18 -9.40
CA THR A 328 10.85 -0.24 -9.35
C THR A 328 10.26 0.59 -10.48
N GLU A 329 8.98 0.40 -10.78
CA GLU A 329 8.27 1.24 -11.74
C GLU A 329 7.97 2.68 -11.23
N GLY A 330 8.34 2.98 -9.98
CA GLY A 330 8.28 4.31 -9.40
C GLY A 330 6.88 4.80 -9.00
N TYR A 331 6.79 6.06 -8.57
CA TYR A 331 5.55 6.65 -8.02
C TYR A 331 4.37 6.73 -9.01
N ARG A 332 4.60 6.54 -10.31
CA ARG A 332 3.52 6.54 -11.29
C ARG A 332 2.64 5.29 -11.20
N THR A 333 3.18 4.20 -10.64
CA THR A 333 2.49 2.90 -10.54
C THR A 333 2.46 2.34 -9.11
N ALA A 334 3.32 2.83 -8.21
CA ALA A 334 3.24 2.50 -6.79
C ALA A 334 1.86 2.83 -6.22
N GLU A 335 1.32 1.95 -5.36
CA GLU A 335 0.07 2.26 -4.66
C GLU A 335 0.30 3.22 -3.49
N VAL A 336 1.45 3.11 -2.82
CA VAL A 336 1.76 3.86 -1.60
C VAL A 336 3.18 4.43 -1.60
N THR A 337 3.43 5.29 -0.62
CA THR A 337 4.75 5.83 -0.29
C THR A 337 5.20 5.20 1.02
N LEU A 338 6.37 4.55 1.04
CA LEU A 338 7.07 4.24 2.29
C LEU A 338 7.79 5.48 2.81
N GLY A 339 8.09 5.51 4.11
CA GLY A 339 8.70 6.67 4.75
C GLY A 339 7.67 7.77 4.99
N GLY A 340 8.15 8.98 5.26
CA GLY A 340 7.30 10.14 5.53
C GLY A 340 7.73 10.85 6.80
N VAL A 341 6.80 11.56 7.45
CA VAL A 341 7.08 12.24 8.72
C VAL A 341 7.47 11.21 9.77
N ASP A 342 8.64 11.42 10.38
CA ASP A 342 9.19 10.51 11.38
C ASP A 342 8.23 10.39 12.56
N THR A 343 7.85 9.14 12.84
CA THR A 343 6.91 8.78 13.89
C THR A 343 7.45 9.07 15.29
N ASP A 344 8.78 9.15 15.48
CA ASP A 344 9.37 9.54 16.75
C ASP A 344 9.14 11.02 17.08
N ALA A 345 8.86 11.86 16.07
CA ALA A 345 8.48 13.26 16.26
C ALA A 345 7.00 13.45 16.62
N LEU A 346 6.18 12.39 16.57
CA LEU A 346 4.74 12.44 16.77
C LEU A 346 4.32 11.72 18.06
N ASP A 347 3.25 12.20 18.68
CA ASP A 347 2.56 11.49 19.75
C ASP A 347 1.69 10.36 19.18
N ALA A 348 1.96 9.11 19.54
CA ALA A 348 1.26 7.94 19.00
C ALA A 348 -0.24 7.85 19.40
N ARG A 349 -0.68 8.63 20.40
CA ARG A 349 -2.09 8.67 20.83
C ARG A 349 -2.86 9.80 20.14
N THR A 350 -2.25 10.94 19.87
CA THR A 350 -2.95 12.12 19.35
C THR A 350 -2.61 12.45 17.90
N MET A 351 -1.49 11.92 17.38
CA MET A 351 -0.88 12.29 16.09
C MET A 351 -0.31 13.72 16.07
N GLU A 352 -0.19 14.36 17.24
CA GLU A 352 0.37 15.71 17.38
C GLU A 352 1.90 15.70 17.27
N ALA A 353 2.47 16.70 16.61
CA ALA A 353 3.89 16.96 16.57
C ALA A 353 4.39 17.39 17.95
N LYS A 354 5.29 16.62 18.55
CA LYS A 354 5.81 16.87 19.91
C LYS A 354 6.46 18.24 20.06
N ALA A 355 7.18 18.68 19.02
CA ALA A 355 7.90 19.96 19.01
C ALA A 355 7.01 21.16 18.64
N VAL A 356 5.83 20.92 18.03
CA VAL A 356 5.00 21.99 17.46
C VAL A 356 3.55 21.79 17.93
N PRO A 357 3.20 22.27 19.13
CA PRO A 357 1.83 22.16 19.64
C PRO A 357 0.82 22.71 18.63
N GLY A 358 -0.28 21.99 18.47
CA GLY A 358 -1.35 22.30 17.53
C GLY A 358 -1.14 21.80 16.09
N LEU A 359 0.03 21.22 15.74
CA LEU A 359 0.29 20.64 14.42
C LEU A 359 0.15 19.11 14.47
N TYR A 360 -0.59 18.52 13.55
CA TYR A 360 -0.88 17.08 13.51
C TYR A 360 -0.57 16.52 12.11
N PHE A 361 -0.17 15.26 12.03
CA PHE A 361 0.06 14.54 10.76
C PHE A 361 -0.65 13.19 10.77
N ILE A 362 -1.45 12.90 9.75
CA ILE A 362 -2.28 11.69 9.68
C ILE A 362 -2.29 11.05 8.29
N GLY A 363 -2.56 9.73 8.24
CA GLY A 363 -2.58 8.96 7.01
C GLY A 363 -1.19 8.72 6.40
N GLU A 364 -1.12 8.60 5.07
CA GLU A 364 0.07 8.21 4.29
C GLU A 364 1.23 9.23 4.34
N VAL A 365 1.03 10.42 4.91
CA VAL A 365 2.12 11.40 5.07
C VAL A 365 3.08 11.01 6.20
N VAL A 366 2.64 10.15 7.13
CA VAL A 366 3.41 9.65 8.26
C VAL A 366 4.19 8.39 7.84
N ASP A 367 5.36 8.15 8.45
CA ASP A 367 6.13 6.89 8.29
C ASP A 367 5.39 5.68 8.91
N VAL A 368 4.25 5.33 8.32
CA VAL A 368 3.46 4.14 8.59
C VAL A 368 2.84 3.68 7.27
N THR A 369 3.32 2.55 6.76
CA THR A 369 2.84 1.97 5.50
C THR A 369 2.30 0.58 5.73
N GLY A 370 1.00 0.39 5.49
CA GLY A 370 0.37 -0.92 5.58
C GLY A 370 0.73 -1.82 4.40
N TRP A 371 0.58 -3.13 4.61
CA TRP A 371 0.57 -4.12 3.54
C TRP A 371 -0.50 -3.82 2.46
N LEU A 372 -0.35 -4.44 1.30
CA LEU A 372 -1.45 -4.54 0.34
C LEU A 372 -2.62 -5.27 1.01
N GLY A 373 -3.85 -4.84 0.70
CA GLY A 373 -5.05 -5.54 1.15
C GLY A 373 -5.95 -4.76 2.12
N GLY A 374 -5.96 -3.42 2.05
CA GLY A 374 -6.86 -2.57 2.85
C GLY A 374 -6.23 -1.97 4.12
N TYR A 375 -5.02 -2.41 4.50
CA TYR A 375 -4.31 -1.91 5.67
C TYR A 375 -4.03 -0.40 5.64
N ASN A 376 -3.64 0.14 4.48
CA ASN A 376 -3.37 1.57 4.33
C ASN A 376 -4.61 2.45 4.56
N PHE A 377 -5.79 1.98 4.12
CA PHE A 377 -7.03 2.66 4.45
C PHE A 377 -7.36 2.53 5.92
N GLN A 378 -7.20 1.34 6.53
CA GLN A 378 -7.37 1.21 7.98
C GLN A 378 -6.49 2.17 8.76
N TRP A 379 -5.23 2.34 8.38
CA TRP A 379 -4.34 3.33 9.00
C TRP A 379 -4.88 4.76 8.83
N ALA A 380 -5.37 5.11 7.64
CA ALA A 380 -5.98 6.42 7.40
C ALA A 380 -7.20 6.66 8.30
N TRP A 381 -8.09 5.68 8.47
CA TRP A 381 -9.24 5.78 9.38
C TRP A 381 -8.78 5.92 10.83
N SER A 382 -7.85 5.07 11.26
CA SER A 382 -7.42 4.99 12.66
C SER A 382 -6.66 6.23 13.11
N SER A 383 -5.73 6.72 12.27
CA SER A 383 -4.98 7.96 12.53
C SER A 383 -5.89 9.19 12.42
N GLY A 384 -6.78 9.23 11.43
CA GLY A 384 -7.78 10.29 11.29
C GLY A 384 -8.72 10.36 12.49
N TRP A 385 -9.21 9.22 12.97
CA TRP A 385 -10.00 9.14 14.18
C TRP A 385 -9.21 9.65 15.40
N ALA A 386 -7.99 9.15 15.60
CA ALA A 386 -7.16 9.50 16.74
C ALA A 386 -6.89 11.01 16.83
N ALA A 387 -6.56 11.65 15.70
CA ALA A 387 -6.42 13.09 15.63
C ALA A 387 -7.76 13.79 15.86
N GLY A 388 -8.85 13.32 15.23
CA GLY A 388 -10.20 13.87 15.38
C GLY A 388 -10.71 13.90 16.83
N GLN A 389 -10.25 12.97 17.69
CA GLN A 389 -10.53 12.95 19.13
C GLN A 389 -9.63 13.89 19.96
N ALA A 390 -8.49 14.34 19.42
CA ALA A 390 -7.50 15.15 20.13
C ALA A 390 -7.57 16.64 19.74
N VAL A 391 -7.99 16.96 18.52
CA VAL A 391 -8.08 18.33 18.00
C VAL A 391 -9.19 19.16 18.65
#